data_AF-A0A9X9WIU7-F1
#
_entry.id   AF-A0A9X9WIU7-F1
#
_cell.length_a   1.000
_cell.length_b   1.000
_cell.length_c   1.000
_cell.angle_alpha   90.00
_cell.angle_beta   90.00
_cell.angle_gamma   90.00
#
_symmetry.space_group_name_H-M   'P 1'
#
loop_
_entity.id
_entity.type
_entity.pdbx_description
1 polymer ?
#
loop_
_entity_poly.entity_id
_entity_poly.type
_entity_poly.pdbx_seq_one_letter_code
_entity_poly.pdbx_strand_id
1 'polypeptide(L)'
;MPYLVELLLFLAPFAAYGVWRRMNPSTEPSTILLVLSGTGVVLMLAGAFWYGSSRSMAPGEAYVPAHLEGDRVEPGHAEPRR
;
A
#
# COMPACT_ATOMS: atom_id res chain seq x y z
N MET A 1 -19.79 -5.63 -7.74
CA MET A 1 -18.97 -4.40 -7.61
C MET A 1 -17.59 -4.81 -7.10
N PRO A 2 -16.63 -5.13 -7.99
CA PRO A 2 -15.36 -5.75 -7.60
C PRO A 2 -14.44 -4.86 -6.76
N TYR A 3 -14.72 -3.56 -6.66
CA TYR A 3 -13.90 -2.58 -5.91
C TYR A 3 -14.63 -1.99 -4.69
N LEU A 4 -15.76 -2.57 -4.29
CA LEU A 4 -16.58 -1.99 -3.23
C LEU A 4 -15.85 -2.03 -1.88
N VAL A 5 -15.16 -3.13 -1.59
CA VAL A 5 -14.45 -3.29 -0.32
C VAL A 5 -13.27 -2.33 -0.26
N GLU A 6 -12.52 -2.22 -1.36
CA GLU A 6 -11.39 -1.30 -1.52
C GLU A 6 -11.84 0.15 -1.38
N LEU A 7 -12.96 0.51 -2.02
CA LEU A 7 -13.55 1.84 -1.89
C LEU A 7 -13.97 2.12 -0.44
N LEU A 8 -14.60 1.16 0.23
CA LEU A 8 -15.01 1.32 1.63
C LEU A 8 -13.81 1.44 2.55
N LEU A 9 -12.75 0.64 2.37
CA LEU A 9 -11.52 0.72 3.14
C LEU A 9 -10.78 2.04 2.91
N PHE A 10 -10.77 2.52 1.66
CA PHE A 10 -10.21 3.83 1.32
C PHE A 10 -10.98 4.96 2.00
N LEU A 11 -12.31 4.90 2.00
CA LEU A 11 -13.17 5.92 2.61
C LEU A 11 -13.24 5.82 4.13
N ALA A 12 -12.98 4.65 4.71
CA ALA A 12 -13.12 4.39 6.14
C ALA A 12 -12.46 5.43 7.06
N PRO A 13 -11.18 5.82 6.90
CA PRO A 13 -10.57 6.82 7.79
C PRO A 13 -11.26 8.18 7.69
N PHE A 14 -11.68 8.60 6.51
CA PHE A 14 -12.38 9.88 6.30
C PHE A 14 -13.81 9.85 6.86
N ALA A 15 -14.52 8.75 6.65
CA ALA A 15 -15.86 8.54 7.18
C ALA A 15 -15.82 8.50 8.71
N ALA A 16 -14.86 7.78 9.31
CA ALA A 16 -14.67 7.73 10.76
C ALA A 16 -14.42 9.12 11.35
N TYR A 17 -13.53 9.92 10.72
CA TYR A 17 -13.29 11.30 11.14
C TYR A 17 -14.54 12.18 10.98
N GLY A 18 -15.26 12.06 9.86
CA GLY A 18 -16.49 12.80 9.60
C GLY A 18 -17.60 12.51 10.63
N VAL A 19 -17.79 11.24 10.98
CA VAL A 19 -18.73 10.81 12.04
C VAL A 19 -18.29 11.39 13.39
N TRP A 20 -17.01 11.26 13.74
CA TRP A 20 -16.49 11.82 14.99
C TRP A 20 -16.69 13.34 15.06
N ARG A 21 -16.38 14.08 13.99
CA ARG A 21 -16.53 15.55 13.96
C ARG A 21 -17.99 15.98 14.05
N ARG A 22 -18.91 15.22 13.45
CA ARG A 22 -20.36 15.47 13.58
C ARG A 22 -20.84 15.29 15.02
N MET A 23 -20.29 14.32 15.75
CA MET A 23 -20.60 14.10 17.16
C MET A 23 -19.91 15.08 18.10
N ASN A 24 -18.79 15.67 17.68
CA ASN A 24 -17.95 16.56 18.50
C ASN A 24 -17.67 17.89 17.77
N PRO A 25 -18.69 18.74 17.52
CA PRO A 25 -18.58 19.91 16.64
C PRO A 25 -17.64 21.00 17.18
N SER A 26 -17.57 21.17 18.50
CA SER A 26 -16.78 22.20 19.19
C SER A 26 -15.48 21.67 19.79
N THR A 27 -15.18 20.38 19.60
CA THR A 27 -13.99 19.74 20.18
C THR A 27 -12.91 19.63 19.11
N GLU A 28 -11.72 20.10 19.46
CA GLU A 28 -10.55 19.96 18.60
C GLU A 28 -9.93 18.56 18.78
N PRO A 29 -9.38 17.96 17.71
CA PRO A 29 -8.61 16.74 17.83
C PRO A 29 -7.43 16.96 18.78
N SER A 30 -7.22 16.05 19.73
CA SER A 30 -6.07 16.16 20.63
C SER A 30 -4.76 16.10 19.84
N THR A 31 -3.74 16.83 20.30
CA THR A 31 -2.40 16.80 19.70
C THR A 31 -1.83 15.38 19.62
N ILE A 32 -2.10 14.55 20.64
CA ILE A 32 -1.67 13.15 20.66
C ILE A 32 -2.29 12.35 19.50
N LEU A 33 -3.59 12.52 19.25
CA LEU A 33 -4.25 11.86 18.12
C LEU A 33 -3.67 12.32 16.78
N LEU A 34 -3.37 13.60 16.62
CA LEU A 34 -2.74 14.14 15.42
C LEU A 34 -1.33 13.57 15.21
N VAL A 35 -0.53 13.49 16.27
CA VAL A 35 0.82 12.92 16.23
C VAL A 35 0.75 11.44 15.85
N LEU A 36 -0.09 10.65 16.52
CA LEU A 36 -0.24 9.21 16.22
C LEU A 36 -0.72 8.97 14.79
N SER A 37 -1.68 9.77 14.31
CA SER A 37 -2.17 9.69 12.93
C SER A 37 -1.06 10.02 11.94
N GLY A 38 -0.29 11.08 12.19
CA GLY A 38 0.87 11.46 11.38
C GLY A 38 1.94 10.39 11.36
N THR A 39 2.31 9.83 12.51
CA THR A 39 3.26 8.72 12.61
C THR A 39 2.79 7.49 11.84
N GLY A 40 1.50 7.15 11.92
CA GLY A 40 0.91 6.05 11.16
C GLY A 40 1.06 6.24 9.65
N VAL A 41 0.79 7.44 9.13
CA VAL A 41 0.99 7.77 7.71
C VAL A 41 2.46 7.65 7.31
N VAL A 42 3.38 8.17 8.13
CA VAL A 42 4.83 8.07 7.87
C VAL A 42 5.28 6.60 7.83
N LEU A 43 4.84 5.77 8.78
CA LEU A 43 5.16 4.35 8.80
C LEU A 43 4.57 3.60 7.60
N MET A 44 3.35 3.93 7.19
CA MET A 44 2.72 3.35 5.99
C MET A 44 3.54 3.67 4.74
N LEU A 45 3.92 4.94 4.55
CA LEU A 45 4.73 5.36 3.40
C LEU A 45 6.13 4.74 3.44
N ALA A 46 6.77 4.69 4.60
CA ALA A 46 8.07 4.06 4.78
C ALA A 46 8.01 2.55 4.46
N GLY A 47 6.97 1.85 4.94
CA GLY A 47 6.75 0.44 4.64
C GLY A 47 6.50 0.20 3.15
N ALA A 48 5.67 1.02 2.51
CA ALA A 48 5.43 0.94 1.07
C ALA A 48 6.70 1.19 0.25
N PHE A 49 7.50 2.19 0.64
CA PHE A 49 8.78 2.49 0.01
C PHE A 49 9.77 1.33 0.16
N TRP A 50 9.92 0.81 1.38
CA TRP A 50 10.79 -0.34 1.68
C TRP A 50 10.38 -1.58 0.90
N TYR A 51 9.09 -1.89 0.86
CA TYR A 51 8.58 -3.04 0.12
C TYR A 51 8.79 -2.87 -1.39
N GLY A 52 8.50 -1.67 -1.91
CA GLY A 52 8.69 -1.33 -3.32
C GLY A 52 10.15 -1.45 -3.75
N SER A 53 11.09 -0.92 -2.97
CA SER A 53 12.53 -1.01 -3.27
C SER A 53 13.09 -2.42 -3.11
N SER A 54 12.54 -3.23 -2.19
CA SER A 54 12.95 -4.63 -2.01
C SER A 54 12.46 -5.56 -3.12
N ARG A 55 11.38 -5.19 -3.81
CA ARG A 55 10.71 -6.02 -4.82
C ARG A 55 10.83 -5.47 -6.24
N SER A 56 11.40 -4.28 -6.42
CA SER A 56 11.60 -3.67 -7.73
C SER A 56 12.65 -4.42 -8.53
N MET A 57 12.38 -4.65 -9.82
CA MET A 57 13.39 -5.07 -10.79
C MET A 57 14.41 -3.94 -10.99
N ALA A 58 15.67 -4.30 -11.23
CA ALA A 58 16.68 -3.31 -11.52
C ALA A 58 16.33 -2.57 -12.84
N PRO A 59 16.71 -1.30 -12.99
CA PRO A 59 16.59 -0.60 -14.26
C PRO A 59 17.28 -1.40 -15.37
N GLY A 60 16.55 -1.75 -16.42
CA GLY A 60 17.07 -2.57 -17.52
C GLY A 60 16.81 -4.08 -17.38
N GLU A 61 16.16 -4.53 -16.31
CA GLU A 61 15.63 -5.91 -16.24
C GLU A 61 14.22 -6.00 -16.85
N ALA A 62 13.91 -7.17 -17.40
CA ALA A 62 12.59 -7.53 -17.89
C ALA A 62 12.07 -8.74 -17.10
N TYR A 63 10.77 -8.72 -16.78
CA TYR A 63 10.10 -9.86 -16.17
C TYR A 63 9.97 -11.00 -17.19
N VAL A 64 10.56 -12.14 -16.88
CA VAL A 64 10.30 -13.40 -17.58
C VAL A 64 9.22 -14.14 -16.80
N PRO A 65 8.02 -14.36 -17.38
CA PRO A 65 6.97 -15.10 -16.70
C PRO A 65 7.39 -16.55 -16.46
N ALA A 66 6.75 -17.18 -15.47
CA ALA A 66 6.95 -18.59 -15.21
C ALA A 66 6.62 -19.41 -16.48
N HIS A 67 7.51 -20.29 -16.85
CA HIS A 67 7.38 -21.11 -18.05
C HIS A 67 7.91 -22.51 -17.79
N LEU A 68 7.58 -23.41 -18.70
CA LEU A 68 7.93 -24.82 -18.60
C LEU A 68 9.17 -25.06 -19.47
N GLU A 69 10.27 -25.43 -18.84
CA GLU A 69 11.52 -25.76 -19.52
C GLU A 69 11.76 -27.27 -19.41
N GLY A 70 11.46 -27.99 -20.50
CA GLY A 70 11.46 -29.45 -20.52
C GLY A 70 10.35 -30.04 -19.66
N ASP A 71 10.71 -30.63 -18.52
CA ASP A 71 9.77 -31.23 -17.55
C ASP A 71 9.79 -30.49 -16.20
N ARG A 72 10.44 -29.32 -16.15
CA ARG A 72 10.56 -28.48 -14.95
C ARG A 72 9.84 -27.15 -15.15
N VAL A 73 9.13 -26.71 -14.12
CA VAL A 73 8.55 -25.37 -14.07
C VAL A 73 9.61 -24.41 -13.55
N GLU A 74 10.06 -23.48 -14.38
CA GLU A 74 10.93 -22.38 -13.99
C GLU A 74 10.06 -21.21 -13.48
N PRO A 75 10.24 -20.76 -12.22
CA PRO A 75 9.49 -19.64 -11.66
C PRO A 75 9.77 -18.33 -12.41
N GLY A 76 8.81 -17.41 -12.35
CA GLY A 76 8.98 -16.08 -12.92
C GLY A 76 10.13 -15.34 -12.23
N HIS A 77 11.04 -14.79 -13.02
CA HIS A 77 12.25 -14.12 -12.55
C HIS A 77 12.56 -12.90 -13.42
N ALA A 78 13.52 -12.10 -12.99
CA ALA A 78 14.00 -10.94 -13.72
C ALA A 78 15.25 -11.32 -14.52
N GLU A 79 15.31 -10.96 -15.79
CA GLU A 79 16.51 -11.11 -16.62
C GLU A 79 16.94 -9.75 -17.19
N PRO A 80 18.24 -9.54 -17.47
CA PRO A 80 18.70 -8.37 -18.20
C PRO A 80 18.01 -8.28 -19.57
N ARG A 81 17.44 -7.11 -19.88
CA ARG A 81 16.83 -6.83 -21.17
C ARG A 81 17.93 -6.80 -22.24
N ARG A 82 17.99 -7.86 -23.06
CA ARG A 82 18.88 -7.94 -24.23
C ARG A 82 18.42 -7.04 -25.37
#